data_AF-A0A9P5NI79-F1
#
_entry.id   AF-A0A9P5NI79-F1
#
_cell.length_a   1.000
_cell.length_b   1.000
_cell.length_c   1.000
_cell.angle_alpha   90.00
_cell.angle_beta   90.00
_cell.angle_gamma   90.00
#
_symmetry.space_group_name_H-M   'P 1'
#
loop_
_entity.id
_entity.type
_entity.pdbx_description
1 polymer ?
#
loop_
_entity_poly.entity_id
_entity_poly.type
_entity_poly.pdbx_seq_one_letter_code
_entity_poly.pdbx_strand_id
1 'polypeptide(L)'
;VADYPEQCLVTCSKYGTCVGCRAKATELQDPQLKELRSQTWTENILQEAQAFGEHNSHAFYDYCMPHDVAGGVPKPFWTGFPLCNINLTITPDVLHQLYQGVLKHLICWCQ
;
A
#
# COMPACT_ATOMS: atom_id res chain seq x y z
N VAL A 1 -14.23 2.46 -5.25
CA VAL A 1 -14.11 1.57 -4.08
C VAL A 1 -13.33 0.35 -4.53
N ALA A 2 -12.25 0.03 -3.82
CA ALA A 2 -11.36 -1.09 -4.10
C ALA A 2 -11.13 -1.82 -2.78
N ASP A 3 -11.06 -3.14 -2.79
CA ASP A 3 -10.64 -3.96 -1.65
C ASP A 3 -9.14 -3.84 -1.40
N TYR A 4 -8.69 -4.34 -0.25
CA TYR A 4 -7.33 -4.13 0.23
C TYR A 4 -6.19 -4.52 -0.76
N PRO A 5 -6.23 -5.66 -1.47
CA PRO A 5 -5.19 -5.99 -2.44
C PRO A 5 -5.10 -4.97 -3.59
N GLU A 6 -6.26 -4.52 -4.08
CA GLU A 6 -6.42 -3.54 -5.16
C GLU A 6 -5.99 -2.15 -4.70
N GLN A 7 -6.29 -1.79 -3.44
CA GLN A 7 -5.75 -0.58 -2.82
C GLN A 7 -4.22 -0.61 -2.78
N CYS A 8 -3.62 -1.72 -2.33
CA CYS A 8 -2.16 -1.89 -2.30
C CYS A 8 -1.54 -1.72 -3.69
N LEU A 9 -2.18 -2.29 -4.72
CA LEU A 9 -1.74 -2.16 -6.11
C LEU A 9 -1.76 -0.69 -6.58
N VAL A 10 -2.88 -0.01 -6.35
CA VAL A 10 -3.08 1.39 -6.77
C VAL A 10 -2.14 2.36 -6.05
N THR A 11 -1.88 2.15 -4.76
CA THR A 11 -1.00 3.01 -3.95
C THR A 11 0.47 2.59 -3.99
N CYS A 12 0.79 1.50 -4.68
CA CYS A 12 2.11 0.87 -4.66
C CYS A 12 2.59 0.56 -3.24
N SER A 13 1.67 0.16 -2.38
CA SER A 13 1.97 -0.29 -1.01
C SER A 13 2.21 -1.78 -1.00
N LYS A 14 3.24 -2.22 -0.27
CA LYS A 14 3.47 -3.64 -0.04
C LYS A 14 2.30 -4.25 0.71
N TYR A 15 1.85 -5.42 0.26
CA TYR A 15 0.77 -6.14 0.90
C TYR A 15 1.08 -6.43 2.38
N GLY A 16 0.09 -6.24 3.25
CA GLY A 16 0.26 -6.39 4.71
C GLY A 16 0.78 -5.12 5.42
N THR A 17 0.86 -3.98 4.72
CA THR A 17 1.21 -2.67 5.30
C THR A 17 0.10 -1.65 5.10
N CYS A 18 0.21 -0.48 5.73
CA CYS A 18 -0.80 0.56 5.57
C CYS A 18 -0.71 1.21 4.17
N VAL A 19 -1.87 1.45 3.54
CA VAL A 19 -1.95 2.13 2.23
C VAL A 19 -1.87 3.67 2.36
N GLY A 20 -2.22 4.21 3.53
CA GLY A 20 -2.26 5.66 3.78
C GLY A 20 -1.04 6.22 4.52
N CYS A 21 -0.35 5.41 5.32
CA CYS A 21 0.83 5.83 6.07
C CYS A 21 1.98 4.82 5.94
N ARG A 22 3.16 5.18 6.45
CA ARG A 22 4.37 4.37 6.39
C ARG A 22 4.54 3.45 7.60
N ALA A 23 3.42 3.02 8.18
CA ALA A 23 3.41 2.01 9.23
C ALA A 23 3.89 0.68 8.66
N LYS A 24 4.86 0.07 9.32
CA LYS A 24 5.28 -1.31 9.03
C LYS A 24 4.18 -2.28 9.43
N ALA A 25 4.24 -3.50 8.90
CA ALA A 25 3.30 -4.57 9.25
C ALA A 25 3.23 -4.82 10.77
N THR A 26 4.37 -4.69 11.47
CA THR A 26 4.46 -4.85 12.93
C THR A 26 3.88 -3.69 13.73
N GLU A 27 3.50 -2.60 13.07
CA GLU A 27 3.03 -1.36 13.70
C GLU A 27 1.56 -1.06 13.42
N LEU A 28 0.82 -1.91 12.70
CA LEU A 28 -0.56 -1.63 12.28
C LEU A 28 -1.56 -1.47 13.43
N GLN A 29 -1.21 -1.95 14.63
CA GLN A 29 -2.00 -1.81 15.85
C GLN A 29 -1.43 -0.77 16.82
N ASP A 30 -0.35 -0.10 16.43
CA ASP A 30 0.24 0.97 17.23
C ASP A 30 -0.70 2.19 17.21
N PRO A 31 -1.17 2.66 18.37
CA PRO A 31 -2.02 3.85 18.44
C PRO A 31 -1.29 5.14 18.04
N GLN A 32 0.05 5.12 17.96
CA GLN A 32 0.82 6.27 17.53
C GLN A 32 0.65 6.54 16.03
N LEU A 33 0.38 7.79 15.70
CA LEU A 33 0.32 8.25 14.31
C LEU A 33 1.65 8.00 13.61
N LYS A 34 1.58 7.34 12.46
CA LYS A 34 2.73 7.12 11.57
C LYS A 34 2.73 8.15 10.46
N GLU A 35 3.90 8.44 9.94
CA GLU A 35 4.07 9.42 8.88
C GLU A 35 3.23 9.04 7.66
N LEU A 36 2.50 10.00 7.09
CA LEU A 36 1.67 9.75 5.93
C LEU A 36 2.53 9.38 4.71
N ARG A 37 1.93 8.58 3.83
CA ARG A 37 2.54 8.23 2.56
C ARG A 37 2.26 9.37 1.58
N SER A 38 3.26 9.76 0.81
CA SER A 38 3.12 10.75 -0.24
C SER A 38 3.50 10.14 -1.59
N GLN A 39 2.91 10.70 -2.64
CA GLN A 39 3.23 10.35 -4.01
C GLN A 39 4.73 10.52 -4.28
N THR A 40 5.28 11.70 -3.98
CA THR A 40 6.70 12.03 -4.20
C THR A 40 7.63 11.06 -3.47
N TRP A 41 7.30 10.68 -2.24
CA TRP A 41 8.10 9.70 -1.51
C TRP A 41 8.09 8.33 -2.22
N THR A 42 6.93 7.87 -2.67
CA THR A 42 6.82 6.59 -3.39
C THR A 42 7.54 6.63 -4.73
N GLU A 43 7.43 7.73 -5.49
CA GLU A 43 8.14 7.93 -6.76
C GLU A 43 9.65 7.88 -6.58
N ASN A 44 10.18 8.52 -5.53
CA ASN A 44 11.61 8.52 -5.25
C ASN A 44 12.14 7.10 -5.04
N ILE A 45 11.45 6.27 -4.24
CA ILE A 45 11.85 4.88 -4.02
C ILE A 45 11.82 4.08 -5.33
N LEU A 46 10.79 4.27 -6.17
CA LEU A 46 10.68 3.58 -7.46
C LEU A 46 11.80 4.02 -8.43
N GLN A 47 12.16 5.30 -8.44
CA GLN A 47 13.27 5.82 -9.24
C GLN A 47 14.62 5.27 -8.77
N GLU A 48 14.85 5.23 -7.46
CA GLU A 48 16.06 4.63 -6.88
C GLU A 48 16.14 3.14 -7.19
N ALA A 49 15.03 2.40 -7.07
CA ALA A 49 14.94 0.99 -7.44
C ALA A 49 15.23 0.76 -8.93
N GLN A 50 14.72 1.63 -9.81
CA GLN A 50 14.98 1.57 -11.25
C GLN A 50 16.45 1.83 -11.56
N ALA A 51 17.08 2.81 -10.89
CA ALA A 51 18.50 3.11 -11.05
C ALA A 51 19.40 1.98 -10.53
N PHE A 52 18.99 1.30 -9.45
CA PHE A 52 19.72 0.16 -8.89
C PHE A 52 19.58 -1.12 -9.72
N GLY A 53 18.35 -1.43 -10.16
CA GLY A 53 18.03 -2.68 -10.84
C GLY A 53 18.15 -2.64 -12.36
N GLU A 54 18.28 -1.45 -12.97
CA GLU A 54 18.24 -1.23 -14.42
C GLU A 54 17.05 -1.93 -15.10
N HIS A 55 17.29 -3.08 -15.73
CA HIS A 55 16.30 -3.92 -16.41
C HIS A 55 15.97 -5.23 -15.66
N ASN A 56 16.60 -5.47 -14.51
CA ASN A 56 16.37 -6.65 -13.69
C ASN A 56 15.18 -6.44 -12.75
N SER A 57 14.05 -7.07 -13.09
CA SER A 57 12.82 -7.01 -12.31
C SER A 57 12.96 -7.56 -10.89
N HIS A 58 13.82 -8.57 -10.68
CA HIS A 58 14.09 -9.11 -9.35
C HIS A 58 14.85 -8.11 -8.48
N ALA A 59 15.90 -7.49 -9.03
CA ALA A 59 16.66 -6.46 -8.31
C ALA A 59 15.79 -5.25 -7.97
N PHE A 60 14.90 -4.84 -8.88
CA PHE A 60 13.90 -3.81 -8.64
C PHE A 60 12.96 -4.18 -7.48
N TYR A 61 12.42 -5.40 -7.52
CA TYR A 61 11.52 -5.91 -6.48
C TYR A 61 12.21 -5.98 -5.12
N ASP A 62 13.41 -6.56 -5.05
CA ASP A 62 14.18 -6.72 -3.82
C ASP A 62 14.56 -5.36 -3.21
N TYR A 63 14.78 -4.33 -4.05
CA TYR A 63 15.00 -2.96 -3.59
C TYR A 63 13.74 -2.34 -2.99
N CYS A 64 12.56 -2.53 -3.59
CA CYS A 64 11.32 -1.88 -3.13
C CYS A 64 10.80 -2.45 -1.79
N MET A 65 10.96 -3.77 -1.59
CA MET A 65 10.30 -4.50 -0.50
C MET A 65 10.71 -4.11 0.94
N PRO A 66 11.99 -3.75 1.23
CA PRO A 66 12.40 -3.20 2.52
C PRO A 66 11.81 -1.82 2.83
N HIS A 67 11.43 -1.07 1.80
CA HIS A 67 10.79 0.24 1.93
C HIS A 67 9.25 0.15 1.98
N ASP A 68 8.70 -1.07 2.04
CA ASP A 68 7.26 -1.33 2.01
C ASP A 68 6.56 -0.75 0.79
N VAL A 69 7.28 -0.64 -0.34
CA VAL A 69 6.77 -0.28 -1.67
C VAL A 69 6.58 -1.56 -2.49
N ALA A 70 5.46 -1.66 -3.22
CA ALA A 70 5.19 -2.81 -4.06
C ALA A 70 6.08 -2.79 -5.32
N GLY A 71 7.00 -3.75 -5.42
CA GLY A 71 7.92 -3.89 -6.55
C GLY A 71 7.30 -4.39 -7.87
N GLY A 72 5.96 -4.50 -7.95
CA GLY A 72 5.27 -5.00 -9.14
C GLY A 72 4.90 -3.93 -10.17
N VAL A 73 5.03 -2.64 -9.82
CA VAL A 73 4.59 -1.52 -10.66
C VAL A 73 5.71 -0.47 -10.77
N PRO A 74 6.65 -0.62 -11.72
CA PRO A 74 7.77 0.31 -11.86
C PRO A 74 7.35 1.75 -12.20
N LYS A 75 6.25 1.90 -12.92
CA LYS A 75 5.67 3.20 -13.29
C LYS A 75 4.18 3.25 -12.96
N PRO A 76 3.81 3.77 -11.78
CA PRO A 76 2.41 3.92 -11.39
C PRO A 76 1.65 4.87 -12.32
N PHE A 77 0.34 4.65 -12.53
CA PHE A 77 -0.45 5.45 -13.48
C PHE A 77 -0.57 6.93 -13.09
N TRP A 78 -0.41 7.24 -11.81
CA TRP A 78 -0.47 8.60 -11.27
C TRP A 78 0.85 9.37 -11.37
N THR A 79 1.92 8.74 -11.90
CA THR A 79 3.21 9.40 -12.15
C THR A 79 3.02 10.64 -13.01
N GLY A 80 3.51 11.79 -12.54
CA GLY A 80 3.39 13.07 -13.26
C GLY A 80 2.07 13.82 -13.02
N PHE A 81 1.23 13.36 -12.09
CA PHE A 81 0.05 14.12 -11.61
C PHE A 81 0.34 14.79 -10.26
N PRO A 82 0.95 16.00 -10.23
CA PRO A 82 1.44 16.61 -8.99
C PRO A 82 0.34 17.02 -8.00
N LEU A 83 -0.91 17.12 -8.47
CA LEU A 83 -2.07 17.53 -7.67
C LEU A 83 -2.94 16.34 -7.22
N CYS A 84 -2.55 15.10 -7.54
CA CYS A 84 -3.35 13.90 -7.27
C CYS A 84 -2.61 12.95 -6.32
N ASN A 85 -2.64 13.25 -5.02
CA ASN A 85 -2.09 12.32 -4.04
C ASN A 85 -3.00 11.10 -3.89
N ILE A 86 -2.66 10.01 -4.59
CA ILE A 86 -3.44 8.77 -4.60
C ILE A 86 -3.72 8.23 -3.20
N ASN A 87 -2.75 8.32 -2.28
CA ASN A 87 -2.86 7.79 -0.92
C ASN A 87 -3.93 8.51 -0.08
N LEU A 88 -4.30 9.75 -0.45
CA LEU A 88 -5.38 10.50 0.21
C LEU A 88 -6.76 10.20 -0.40
N THR A 89 -6.81 9.64 -1.60
CA THR A 89 -8.07 9.34 -2.30
C THR A 89 -8.62 7.95 -1.96
N ILE A 90 -7.80 7.08 -1.37
CA ILE A 90 -8.23 5.75 -0.95
C ILE A 90 -9.06 5.86 0.32
N THR A 91 -10.34 5.49 0.21
CA THR A 91 -11.22 5.32 1.36
C THR A 91 -10.85 4.03 2.10
N PRO A 92 -10.83 4.01 3.45
CA PRO A 92 -10.63 2.79 4.21
C PRO A 92 -11.56 1.67 3.76
N ASP A 93 -11.06 0.43 3.65
CA ASP A 93 -11.84 -0.75 3.29
C ASP A 93 -12.71 -1.27 4.47
N VAL A 94 -13.32 -0.34 5.21
CA VAL A 94 -14.01 -0.63 6.48
C VAL A 94 -15.23 -1.52 6.27
N LEU A 95 -15.96 -1.33 5.17
CA LEU A 95 -17.17 -2.14 4.89
C LEU A 95 -16.80 -3.61 4.64
N HIS A 96 -15.76 -3.86 3.83
CA HIS A 96 -15.28 -5.21 3.56
C HIS A 96 -14.74 -5.87 4.83
N GLN A 97 -13.97 -5.13 5.63
CA GLN A 97 -13.44 -5.63 6.91
C GLN A 97 -14.55 -5.97 7.91
N LEU A 98 -15.60 -5.14 8.02
CA LEU A 98 -16.74 -5.42 8.88
C LEU A 98 -17.52 -6.66 8.40
N TYR A 99 -17.68 -6.83 7.09
CA TYR A 99 -18.36 -7.99 6.54
C TYR A 99 -17.56 -9.29 6.77
N GLN A 100 -16.28 -9.32 6.40
CA GLN A 100 -15.45 -10.53 6.55
C GLN A 100 -15.07 -10.84 7.99
N GLY A 101 -14.86 -9.81 8.82
CA GLY A 101 -14.50 -9.97 10.22
C GLY A 101 -15.72 -10.19 11.09
N VAL A 102 -16.61 -9.21 11.17
CA VAL A 102 -17.65 -9.20 12.20
C VAL A 102 -18.83 -10.10 11.82
N LEU A 103 -19.41 -9.93 10.63
CA LEU A 103 -20.61 -10.67 10.23
C LEU A 103 -20.34 -12.17 10.09
N LYS A 104 -19.20 -12.56 9.51
CA LYS A 104 -18.78 -13.97 9.42
C LYS A 104 -18.73 -14.65 10.78
N HIS A 105 -18.16 -13.99 11.80
CA HIS A 105 -18.07 -14.54 13.15
C HIS A 105 -19.42 -14.55 13.87
N LEU A 106 -20.22 -13.49 13.71
CA LEU A 106 -21.58 -13.44 14.28
C LEU A 106 -22.46 -14.59 13.75
N ILE A 107 -22.45 -14.86 12.45
CA ILE A 107 -23.23 -15.97 11.86
C ILE A 107 -22.78 -17.31 12.46
N CYS A 108 -21.47 -17.53 12.57
CA CYS A 108 -20.91 -18.76 13.14
C CYS A 108 -21.32 -18.96 14.61
N TRP A 109 -21.43 -17.89 15.40
CA TRP A 109 -21.83 -17.97 16.81
C TRP A 109 -23.33 -18.15 17.04
N CYS A 110 -24.17 -17.70 16.10
CA CYS A 110 -25.63 -17.79 16.22
C CYS A 110 -26.22 -19.09 15.63
N GLN A 111 -25.39 -19.95 15.05
CA GLN A 111 -25.75 -21.29 14.56
C GLN A 111 -25.45 -22.34 15.63
#